data_AF-A0A7Y0FN01-F1
#
_entry.id   AF-A0A7Y0FN01-F1
#
_cell.length_a   1.000
_cell.length_b   1.000
_cell.length_c   1.000
_cell.angle_alpha   90.00
_cell.angle_beta   90.00
_cell.angle_gamma   90.00
#
_symmetry.space_group_name_H-M   'P 1'
#
loop_
_entity.id
_entity.type
_entity.pdbx_description
1 polymer ?
#
loop_
_entity_poly.entity_id
_entity_poly.type
_entity_poly.pdbx_seq_one_letter_code
_entity_poly.pdbx_strand_id
1 'polypeptide(L)'
;MRAPLIISLLLATACLLAGPLGWAQRPAVAPLMPATPVVVLPTPKLGVEIQPKKPAAPASTAASPQAQPGILWPLCIINGRYLTSMSVLNAINPQQITKLDIYKQGSGPMQWRSLTAAGLVSLALKTKPRIKLQARSLAAIKRGLKLRGPVRFELNGAPIQDESLQLVADAIAGFDITRAAPQTAAATVVNIRLVPYTSQPTVHPPGTIMIRGLAQH
;
A
#
# COMPACT_ATOMS: atom_id res chain seq x y z
N MET A 1 -48.81 -2.09 33.37
CA MET A 1 -48.96 -3.53 33.05
C MET A 1 -47.65 -3.95 32.37
N ARG A 2 -46.63 -4.45 33.08
CA ARG A 2 -46.41 -5.85 33.57
C ARG A 2 -46.81 -6.90 32.53
N ALA A 3 -46.00 -7.86 32.06
CA ALA A 3 -44.61 -8.27 32.24
C ALA A 3 -44.30 -9.31 31.09
N PRO A 4 -43.28 -10.20 31.14
CA PRO A 4 -42.30 -10.38 30.05
C PRO A 4 -42.32 -11.80 29.42
N LEU A 5 -41.49 -12.05 28.40
CA LEU A 5 -41.16 -13.41 27.95
C LEU A 5 -39.68 -13.71 28.18
N ILE A 6 -39.50 -14.55 29.19
CA ILE A 6 -38.29 -15.19 29.68
C ILE A 6 -38.04 -16.43 28.81
N ILE A 7 -36.81 -16.63 28.33
CA ILE A 7 -36.33 -17.95 27.92
C ILE A 7 -35.01 -18.18 28.64
N SER A 8 -35.02 -19.17 29.53
CA SER A 8 -33.91 -19.67 30.33
C SER A 8 -33.62 -21.13 29.94
N LEU A 9 -32.45 -21.60 30.38
CA LEU A 9 -31.95 -23.00 30.50
C LEU A 9 -31.32 -23.59 29.21
N LEU A 10 -30.17 -24.30 29.24
CA LEU A 10 -29.34 -24.81 30.35
C LEU A 10 -27.95 -25.27 29.83
N LEU A 11 -27.00 -25.25 30.77
CA LEU A 11 -25.65 -25.84 30.89
C LEU A 11 -25.35 -27.12 30.07
N ALA A 12 -24.06 -27.34 29.74
CA ALA A 12 -23.13 -28.12 30.60
C ALA A 12 -21.72 -28.34 30.01
N THR A 13 -20.70 -28.03 30.85
CA THR A 13 -19.48 -28.80 31.17
C THR A 13 -18.61 -29.43 30.06
N ALA A 14 -17.32 -29.06 30.04
CA ALA A 14 -16.24 -30.05 30.25
C ALA A 14 -14.92 -29.35 30.62
N CYS A 15 -14.30 -29.88 31.67
CA CYS A 15 -13.08 -29.45 32.32
C CYS A 15 -11.80 -29.99 31.65
N LEU A 16 -10.70 -29.28 31.91
CA LEU A 16 -9.32 -29.76 32.11
C LEU A 16 -8.57 -30.35 30.91
N LEU A 17 -7.41 -29.76 30.61
CA LEU A 17 -6.13 -30.49 30.62
C LEU A 17 -4.96 -29.50 30.74
N ALA A 18 -4.17 -29.71 31.79
CA ALA A 18 -2.91 -29.06 32.08
C ALA A 18 -1.78 -29.65 31.22
N GLY A 19 -0.75 -28.85 30.92
CA GLY A 19 0.53 -29.32 30.40
C GLY A 19 1.60 -28.23 30.52
N PRO A 20 2.69 -28.44 31.28
CA PRO A 20 3.75 -27.45 31.44
C PRO A 20 4.67 -27.37 30.21
N LEU A 21 5.04 -26.14 29.82
CA LEU A 21 6.09 -25.87 28.84
C LEU A 21 7.46 -26.28 29.42
N GLY A 22 8.00 -27.38 28.87
CA GLY A 22 9.36 -27.83 29.12
C GLY A 22 10.39 -26.78 28.70
N TRP A 23 11.31 -26.50 29.61
CA TRP A 23 12.45 -25.62 29.43
C TRP A 23 13.42 -26.16 28.39
N ALA A 24 14.02 -25.22 27.67
CA ALA A 24 15.05 -25.42 26.67
C ALA A 24 16.31 -26.11 27.24
N GLN A 25 16.75 -27.17 26.57
CA GLN A 25 18.15 -27.59 26.61
C GLN A 25 18.77 -27.39 25.24
N ARG A 26 19.69 -26.42 25.16
CA ARG A 26 20.62 -26.22 24.05
C ARG A 26 21.63 -27.38 24.06
N PRO A 27 21.84 -28.11 22.96
CA PRO A 27 23.04 -28.92 22.83
C PRO A 27 24.28 -28.02 22.63
N ALA A 28 25.37 -28.45 23.25
CA ALA A 28 26.65 -27.75 23.36
C ALA A 28 27.28 -27.45 21.99
N VAL A 29 27.81 -26.25 21.87
CA VAL A 29 28.64 -25.80 20.75
C VAL A 29 30.01 -26.46 20.88
N ALA A 30 30.40 -27.26 19.88
CA ALA A 30 31.77 -27.75 19.74
C ALA A 30 32.68 -26.60 19.26
N PRO A 31 33.88 -26.43 19.86
CA PRO A 31 34.82 -25.40 19.42
C PRO A 31 35.44 -25.79 18.06
N LEU A 32 35.26 -24.91 17.07
CA LEU A 32 35.96 -24.94 15.79
C LEU A 32 37.45 -24.67 16.03
N MET A 33 38.31 -25.60 15.61
CA MET A 33 39.76 -25.39 15.58
C MET A 33 40.11 -24.26 14.60
N PRO A 34 41.12 -23.43 14.91
CA PRO A 34 41.60 -22.41 13.98
C PRO A 34 42.34 -23.06 12.81
N ALA A 35 41.77 -22.95 11.61
CA ALA A 35 42.50 -23.18 10.37
C ALA A 35 43.47 -22.02 10.14
N THR A 36 44.77 -22.31 10.07
CA THR A 36 45.80 -21.36 9.68
C THR A 36 45.70 -21.08 8.18
N PRO A 37 45.58 -19.82 7.74
CA PRO A 37 45.71 -19.51 6.31
C PRO A 37 47.19 -19.56 5.92
N VAL A 38 47.56 -20.57 5.13
CA VAL A 38 48.84 -20.59 4.41
C VAL A 38 48.77 -19.54 3.30
N VAL A 39 49.51 -18.44 3.48
CA VAL A 39 49.78 -17.46 2.44
C VAL A 39 50.81 -18.06 1.49
N VAL A 40 50.35 -18.59 0.36
CA VAL A 40 51.25 -18.96 -0.76
C VAL A 40 51.44 -17.73 -1.64
N LEU A 41 52.66 -17.21 -1.63
CA LEU A 41 53.12 -16.12 -2.49
C LEU A 41 53.41 -16.69 -3.90
N PRO A 42 52.73 -16.24 -4.97
CA PRO A 42 53.10 -16.65 -6.32
C PRO A 42 54.36 -15.91 -6.78
N THR A 43 55.38 -16.69 -7.13
CA THR A 43 56.63 -16.27 -7.74
C THR A 43 56.36 -15.69 -9.14
N PRO A 44 57.00 -14.56 -9.53
CA PRO A 44 56.86 -14.02 -10.87
C PRO A 44 57.79 -14.78 -11.83
N LYS A 45 57.22 -15.45 -12.84
CA LYS A 45 57.96 -15.84 -14.03
C LYS A 45 57.54 -14.96 -15.19
N LEU A 46 58.51 -14.18 -15.65
CA LEU A 46 58.52 -13.39 -16.88
C LEU A 46 58.29 -14.28 -18.11
N GLY A 47 57.54 -13.74 -19.07
CA GLY A 47 57.65 -14.08 -20.49
C GLY A 47 56.47 -14.88 -21.05
N VAL A 48 55.56 -14.20 -21.75
CA VAL A 48 55.27 -14.38 -23.20
C VAL A 48 54.21 -13.35 -23.60
N GLU A 49 54.39 -12.89 -24.84
CA GLU A 49 53.95 -11.66 -25.47
C GLU A 49 52.58 -11.81 -26.21
N ILE A 50 51.74 -10.78 -26.05
CA ILE A 50 50.63 -10.26 -26.91
C ILE A 50 49.43 -11.16 -27.28
N GLN A 51 48.25 -10.79 -26.74
CA GLN A 51 47.08 -10.33 -27.53
C GLN A 51 46.18 -9.42 -26.68
N PRO A 52 45.82 -8.19 -27.11
CA PRO A 52 44.89 -7.35 -26.37
C PRO A 52 43.46 -7.81 -26.63
N LYS A 53 42.97 -8.77 -25.84
CA LYS A 53 41.53 -9.05 -25.75
C LYS A 53 40.89 -7.87 -25.02
N LYS A 54 40.28 -6.97 -25.81
CA LYS A 54 39.39 -5.88 -25.37
C LYS A 54 38.61 -6.29 -24.11
N PRO A 55 38.77 -5.60 -22.97
CA PRO A 55 37.95 -5.87 -21.79
C PRO A 55 36.50 -5.64 -22.18
N ALA A 56 35.68 -6.69 -22.12
CA ALA A 56 34.24 -6.53 -22.07
C ALA A 56 33.96 -5.67 -20.83
N ALA A 57 33.40 -4.48 -21.07
CA ALA A 57 32.92 -3.62 -20.00
C ALA A 57 32.07 -4.47 -19.03
N PRO A 58 32.21 -4.29 -17.71
CA PRO A 58 31.31 -4.95 -16.78
C PRO A 58 29.89 -4.58 -17.20
N ALA A 59 29.07 -5.62 -17.42
CA ALA A 59 27.65 -5.47 -17.66
C ALA A 59 27.13 -4.52 -16.59
N SER A 60 26.73 -3.32 -17.03
CA SER A 60 26.05 -2.36 -16.19
C SER A 60 24.85 -3.11 -15.63
N THR A 61 24.94 -3.51 -14.36
CA THR A 61 23.79 -3.90 -13.56
C THR A 61 22.78 -2.79 -13.79
N ALA A 62 21.77 -3.07 -14.61
CA ALA A 62 20.67 -2.15 -14.83
C ALA A 62 20.16 -1.85 -13.43
N ALA A 63 20.43 -0.62 -12.96
CA ALA A 63 19.86 -0.13 -11.74
C ALA A 63 18.37 -0.40 -11.85
N SER A 64 17.85 -1.18 -10.90
CA SER A 64 16.40 -1.29 -10.68
C SER A 64 15.82 0.11 -10.87
N PRO A 65 14.74 0.29 -11.65
CA PRO A 65 14.18 1.62 -11.87
C PRO A 65 13.99 2.26 -10.50
N GLN A 66 14.84 3.25 -10.18
CA GLN A 66 14.67 4.05 -8.99
C GLN A 66 13.26 4.61 -9.13
N ALA A 67 12.44 4.38 -8.10
CA ALA A 67 11.11 4.93 -8.02
C ALA A 67 11.22 6.42 -8.35
N GLN A 68 10.81 6.78 -9.56
CA GLN A 68 10.76 8.17 -9.95
C GLN A 68 9.89 8.86 -8.89
N PRO A 69 10.30 10.02 -8.34
CA PRO A 69 9.38 10.86 -7.60
C PRO A 69 8.36 11.38 -8.62
N GLY A 70 7.42 10.51 -8.98
CA GLY A 70 6.28 10.83 -9.80
C GLY A 70 5.51 11.90 -9.05
N ILE A 71 5.10 12.94 -9.78
CA ILE A 71 4.17 13.95 -9.31
C ILE A 71 3.08 13.24 -8.50
N LEU A 72 3.07 13.48 -7.19
CA LEU A 72 2.14 12.84 -6.29
C LEU A 72 0.79 13.51 -6.50
N TRP A 73 -0.06 12.86 -7.29
CA TRP A 73 -1.42 13.31 -7.52
C TRP A 73 -2.21 13.21 -6.22
N PRO A 74 -3.02 14.24 -5.88
CA PRO A 74 -3.82 14.19 -4.68
C PRO A 74 -4.79 13.00 -4.73
N LEU A 75 -5.04 12.45 -3.55
CA LEU A 75 -5.95 11.33 -3.35
C LEU A 75 -7.32 11.83 -2.96
N CYS A 76 -8.37 11.06 -3.25
CA CYS A 76 -9.71 11.35 -2.77
C CYS A 76 -10.22 10.19 -1.91
N ILE A 77 -10.76 10.50 -0.73
CA ILE A 77 -11.59 9.59 0.05
C ILE A 77 -13.04 10.04 -0.04
N ILE A 78 -13.93 9.08 -0.26
CA ILE A 78 -15.38 9.30 -0.26
C ILE A 78 -15.99 8.60 0.96
N ASN A 79 -16.78 9.35 1.72
CA ASN A 79 -17.48 8.91 2.92
C ASN A 79 -16.57 8.22 3.94
N GLY A 80 -15.30 8.64 4.01
CA GLY A 80 -14.29 8.05 4.91
C GLY A 80 -13.98 6.58 4.65
N ARG A 81 -14.39 6.00 3.51
CA ARG A 81 -14.31 4.56 3.25
C ARG A 81 -13.73 4.20 1.89
N TYR A 82 -14.07 4.95 0.85
CA TYR A 82 -13.69 4.62 -0.52
C TYR A 82 -12.51 5.49 -0.96
N LEU A 83 -11.37 4.87 -1.22
CA LEU A 83 -10.14 5.51 -1.68
C LEU A 83 -10.05 5.44 -3.20
N THR A 84 -9.76 6.57 -3.83
CA THR A 84 -9.75 6.72 -5.29
C THR A 84 -8.82 7.84 -5.72
N SER A 85 -8.51 7.90 -7.01
CA SER A 85 -7.90 9.06 -7.63
C SER A 85 -8.94 10.19 -7.81
N MET A 86 -8.48 11.38 -8.15
CA MET A 86 -9.33 12.56 -8.38
C MET A 86 -10.26 12.43 -9.60
N SER A 87 -10.12 11.40 -10.44
CA SER A 87 -10.99 11.20 -11.61
C SER A 87 -12.46 10.99 -11.22
N VAL A 88 -12.72 10.50 -10.01
CA VAL A 88 -14.07 10.28 -9.49
C VAL A 88 -14.90 11.57 -9.42
N LEU A 89 -14.24 12.73 -9.30
CA LEU A 89 -14.91 14.02 -9.13
C LEU A 89 -15.81 14.37 -10.32
N ASN A 90 -15.46 13.91 -11.52
CA ASN A 90 -16.26 14.11 -12.73
C ASN A 90 -17.61 13.37 -12.68
N ALA A 91 -17.70 12.30 -11.87
CA ALA A 91 -18.92 11.49 -11.72
C ALA A 91 -19.77 11.92 -10.52
N ILE A 92 -19.29 12.86 -9.69
CA ILE A 92 -20.00 13.31 -8.49
C ILE A 92 -20.80 14.56 -8.83
N ASN A 93 -22.11 14.53 -8.59
CA ASN A 93 -22.92 15.74 -8.62
C ASN A 93 -22.54 16.63 -7.42
N PRO A 94 -22.09 17.89 -7.62
CA PRO A 94 -21.69 18.78 -6.53
C PRO A 94 -22.77 18.99 -5.46
N GLN A 95 -24.05 18.97 -5.83
CA GLN A 95 -25.18 19.13 -4.89
C GLN A 95 -25.33 17.96 -3.90
N GLN A 96 -24.64 16.85 -4.15
CA GLN A 96 -24.60 15.70 -3.26
C GLN A 96 -23.50 15.81 -2.21
N ILE A 97 -22.56 16.73 -2.35
CA ILE A 97 -21.47 16.92 -1.39
C ILE A 97 -22.05 17.62 -0.16
N THR A 98 -21.94 16.98 1.00
CA THR A 98 -22.33 17.55 2.30
C THR A 98 -21.14 18.13 3.05
N LYS A 99 -19.95 17.62 2.79
CA LYS A 99 -18.71 18.10 3.40
C LYS A 99 -17.54 17.89 2.46
N LEU A 100 -16.64 18.88 2.42
CA LEU A 100 -15.36 18.80 1.74
C LEU A 100 -14.27 19.22 2.73
N ASP A 101 -13.33 18.32 3.00
CA ASP A 101 -12.13 18.62 3.79
C ASP A 101 -10.89 18.39 2.94
N ILE A 102 -9.89 19.28 3.03
CA ILE A 102 -8.61 19.12 2.34
C ILE A 102 -7.53 18.94 3.39
N TYR A 103 -6.87 17.79 3.36
CA TYR A 103 -5.76 17.46 4.24
C TYR A 103 -4.45 17.58 3.48
N LYS A 104 -3.59 18.46 3.99
CA LYS A 104 -2.19 18.60 3.60
C LYS A 104 -1.34 17.57 4.34
N GLN A 105 -0.09 17.41 3.91
CA GLN A 105 0.88 16.51 4.52
C GLN A 105 0.89 16.62 6.06
N GLY A 106 0.74 15.47 6.72
CA GLY A 106 0.75 15.34 8.19
C GLY A 106 -0.53 15.78 8.89
N SER A 107 -1.46 16.45 8.19
CA SER A 107 -2.75 16.89 8.75
C SER A 107 -3.84 15.83 8.60
N GLY A 108 -4.93 15.96 9.34
CA GLY A 108 -6.08 15.05 9.24
C GLY A 108 -6.06 13.86 10.21
N PRO A 109 -7.08 12.98 10.12
CA PRO A 109 -7.28 11.90 11.07
C PRO A 109 -6.17 10.84 11.00
N MET A 110 -5.88 10.24 12.16
CA MET A 110 -4.76 9.31 12.33
C MET A 110 -4.81 8.12 11.35
N GLN A 111 -6.00 7.59 11.09
CA GLN A 111 -6.26 6.40 10.26
C GLN A 111 -5.68 6.46 8.82
N TRP A 112 -5.44 7.67 8.29
CA TRP A 112 -5.08 7.91 6.90
C TRP A 112 -4.09 9.06 6.77
N ARG A 113 -3.49 9.49 7.88
CA ARG A 113 -2.45 10.54 7.93
C ARG A 113 -1.27 10.20 7.02
N SER A 114 -0.89 8.94 6.91
CA SER A 114 0.19 8.49 6.00
C SER A 114 -0.12 8.76 4.52
N LEU A 115 -1.40 8.78 4.13
CA LEU A 115 -1.83 9.02 2.75
C LEU A 115 -1.80 10.51 2.37
N THR A 116 -1.65 11.40 3.34
CA THR A 116 -1.68 12.87 3.13
C THR A 116 -0.42 13.42 2.48
N ALA A 117 0.63 12.61 2.31
CA ALA A 117 1.87 13.01 1.65
C ALA A 117 1.66 13.54 0.23
N ALA A 118 0.67 13.00 -0.49
CA ALA A 118 0.26 13.46 -1.82
C ALA A 118 -0.79 14.59 -1.80
N GLY A 119 -1.25 15.00 -0.62
CA GLY A 119 -2.50 15.76 -0.46
C GLY A 119 -3.73 14.86 -0.59
N LEU A 120 -4.75 15.15 0.20
CA LEU A 120 -5.89 14.25 0.38
C LEU A 120 -7.20 15.02 0.53
N VAL A 121 -8.15 14.73 -0.35
CA VAL A 121 -9.47 15.34 -0.40
C VAL A 121 -10.48 14.39 0.20
N SER A 122 -11.14 14.82 1.27
CA SER A 122 -12.28 14.14 1.87
C SER A 122 -13.57 14.68 1.32
N LEU A 123 -14.42 13.80 0.81
CA LEU A 123 -15.78 14.12 0.44
C LEU A 123 -16.75 13.30 1.27
N ALA A 124 -17.60 13.98 2.04
CA ALA A 124 -18.82 13.37 2.55
C ALA A 124 -19.94 13.68 1.57
N LEU A 125 -20.67 12.65 1.16
CA LEU A 125 -21.75 12.71 0.20
C LEU A 125 -23.06 12.33 0.89
N LYS A 126 -24.17 12.88 0.40
CA LYS A 126 -25.52 12.50 0.83
C LYS A 126 -25.70 10.99 0.67
N THR A 127 -26.40 10.37 1.62
CA THR A 127 -26.68 8.93 1.61
C THR A 127 -27.56 8.51 0.44
N LYS A 128 -28.33 9.45 -0.12
CA LYS A 128 -29.20 9.26 -1.29
C LYS A 128 -29.08 10.46 -2.25
N PRO A 129 -29.01 10.23 -3.56
CA PRO A 129 -28.85 8.92 -4.21
C PRO A 129 -27.43 8.37 -3.98
N ARG A 130 -27.31 7.04 -3.88
CA ARG A 130 -26.01 6.39 -3.62
C ARG A 130 -25.20 6.35 -4.91
N ILE A 131 -23.97 6.87 -4.87
CA ILE A 131 -23.03 6.70 -5.97
C ILE A 131 -22.61 5.23 -6.04
N LYS A 132 -22.69 4.67 -7.24
CA LYS A 132 -22.28 3.30 -7.53
C LYS A 132 -20.78 3.28 -7.79
N LEU A 133 -20.00 3.07 -6.74
CA LEU A 133 -18.56 2.82 -6.84
C LEU A 133 -18.31 1.31 -6.81
N GLN A 134 -17.63 0.80 -7.83
CA GLN A 134 -17.09 -0.57 -7.78
C GLN A 134 -15.82 -0.53 -6.95
N ALA A 135 -15.85 -1.10 -5.75
CA ALA A 135 -14.72 -1.03 -4.82
C ALA A 135 -14.34 -2.42 -4.29
N ARG A 136 -13.05 -2.60 -4.00
CA ARG A 136 -12.49 -3.83 -3.43
C ARG A 136 -11.86 -3.52 -2.08
N SER A 137 -12.16 -4.34 -1.08
CA SER A 137 -11.47 -4.27 0.20
C SER A 137 -10.03 -4.80 0.09
N LEU A 138 -9.16 -4.39 1.01
CA LEU A 138 -7.79 -4.91 1.08
C LEU A 138 -7.75 -6.44 1.22
N ALA A 139 -8.67 -7.00 2.02
CA ALA A 139 -8.82 -8.44 2.15
C ALA A 139 -9.26 -9.14 0.84
N ALA A 140 -10.09 -8.49 0.02
CA ALA A 140 -10.45 -9.00 -1.30
C ALA A 140 -9.26 -8.95 -2.27
N ILE A 141 -8.46 -7.88 -2.21
CA ILE A 141 -7.22 -7.74 -3.01
C ILE A 141 -6.21 -8.83 -2.62
N LYS A 142 -5.95 -9.03 -1.32
CA LYS A 142 -5.07 -10.11 -0.81
C LYS A 142 -5.46 -11.48 -1.37
N ARG A 143 -6.75 -11.81 -1.29
CA ARG A 143 -7.30 -13.08 -1.78
C ARG A 143 -7.18 -13.19 -3.30
N GLY A 144 -7.50 -12.12 -4.03
CA GLY A 144 -7.37 -12.08 -5.50
C GLY A 144 -5.93 -12.29 -5.97
N LEU A 145 -4.96 -11.77 -5.22
CA LEU A 145 -3.52 -11.95 -5.49
C LEU A 145 -2.95 -13.28 -4.97
N LYS A 146 -3.78 -14.14 -4.35
CA LYS A 146 -3.40 -15.45 -3.79
C LYS A 146 -2.23 -15.37 -2.78
N LEU A 147 -2.11 -14.27 -2.04
CA LEU A 147 -1.02 -14.06 -1.08
C LEU A 147 -1.29 -14.79 0.24
N ARG A 148 -0.31 -15.58 0.70
CA ARG A 148 -0.33 -16.30 1.97
C ARG A 148 0.50 -15.55 3.02
N GLY A 149 0.06 -15.59 4.27
CA GLY A 149 0.78 -14.96 5.40
C GLY A 149 0.44 -13.47 5.64
N PRO A 150 1.22 -12.79 6.50
CA PRO A 150 1.04 -11.37 6.79
C PRO A 150 1.37 -10.51 5.56
N VAL A 151 0.49 -9.55 5.28
CA VAL A 151 0.60 -8.63 4.13
C VAL A 151 0.46 -7.20 4.65
N ARG A 152 1.35 -6.31 4.21
CA ARG A 152 1.22 -4.87 4.40
C ARG A 152 0.84 -4.22 3.08
N PHE A 153 -0.12 -3.30 3.12
CA PHE A 153 -0.57 -2.57 1.94
C PHE A 153 0.01 -1.17 1.93
N GLU A 154 0.48 -0.76 0.76
CA GLU A 154 0.91 0.59 0.47
C GLU A 154 0.11 1.13 -0.72
N LEU A 155 -0.07 2.44 -0.79
CA LEU A 155 -0.67 3.14 -1.90
C LEU A 155 0.35 4.14 -2.44
N ASN A 156 0.82 3.93 -3.66
CA ASN A 156 1.91 4.73 -4.25
C ASN A 156 3.12 4.89 -3.30
N GLY A 157 3.46 3.84 -2.55
CA GLY A 157 4.55 3.82 -1.56
C GLY A 157 4.19 4.35 -0.17
N ALA A 158 2.98 4.88 0.05
CA ALA A 158 2.53 5.31 1.37
C ALA A 158 1.78 4.17 2.10
N PRO A 159 2.11 3.85 3.37
CA PRO A 159 1.47 2.74 4.08
C PRO A 159 0.00 3.04 4.36
N ILE A 160 -0.88 2.07 4.08
CA ILE A 160 -2.29 2.12 4.45
C ILE A 160 -2.42 1.60 5.89
N GLN A 161 -2.87 2.46 6.81
CA GLN A 161 -3.01 2.10 8.23
C GLN A 161 -4.40 1.53 8.56
N ASP A 162 -5.44 1.98 7.85
CA ASP A 162 -6.80 1.53 8.05
C ASP A 162 -7.17 0.41 7.06
N GLU A 163 -7.38 -0.80 7.59
CA GLU A 163 -7.74 -1.98 6.80
C GLU A 163 -9.21 -1.98 6.33
N SER A 164 -10.05 -1.11 6.88
CA SER A 164 -11.47 -1.00 6.52
C SER A 164 -11.69 -0.27 5.18
N LEU A 165 -10.65 0.41 4.69
CA LEU A 165 -10.68 1.14 3.43
C LEU A 165 -10.92 0.21 2.24
N GLN A 166 -11.67 0.73 1.27
CA GLN A 166 -11.96 0.07 0.02
C GLN A 166 -11.41 0.89 -1.13
N LEU A 167 -10.70 0.25 -2.05
CA LEU A 167 -10.17 0.93 -3.22
C LEU A 167 -11.16 0.81 -4.38
N VAL A 168 -11.47 1.95 -5.01
CA VAL A 168 -12.27 1.96 -6.23
C VAL A 168 -11.50 1.27 -7.34
N ALA A 169 -12.11 0.26 -7.96
CA ALA A 169 -11.46 -0.63 -8.92
C ALA A 169 -10.88 0.15 -10.11
N ASP A 170 -11.64 1.11 -10.63
CA ASP A 170 -11.25 1.93 -11.79
C ASP A 170 -10.07 2.88 -11.48
N ALA A 171 -9.76 3.10 -10.20
CA ALA A 171 -8.63 3.91 -9.79
C ALA A 171 -7.32 3.12 -9.70
N ILE A 172 -7.36 1.78 -9.77
CA ILE A 172 -6.18 0.91 -9.62
C ILE A 172 -5.50 0.74 -10.98
N ALA A 173 -4.26 1.23 -11.11
CA ALA A 173 -3.43 1.00 -12.29
C ALA A 173 -2.70 -0.36 -12.23
N GLY A 174 -2.38 -0.86 -11.03
CA GLY A 174 -1.73 -2.15 -10.86
C GLY A 174 -1.24 -2.41 -9.45
N PHE A 175 -0.56 -3.55 -9.28
CA PHE A 175 0.02 -3.99 -8.01
C PHE A 175 1.49 -4.33 -8.18
N ASP A 176 2.33 -3.79 -7.31
CA ASP A 176 3.73 -4.19 -7.15
C ASP A 176 3.85 -5.01 -5.86
N ILE A 177 4.40 -6.22 -5.97
CA ILE A 177 4.44 -7.18 -4.86
C ILE A 177 5.89 -7.46 -4.50
N THR A 178 6.29 -7.02 -3.31
CA THR A 178 7.61 -7.30 -2.73
C THR A 178 7.46 -8.39 -1.69
N ARG A 179 7.94 -9.59 -2.01
CA ARG A 179 7.85 -10.73 -1.09
C ARG A 179 8.87 -10.60 0.03
N ALA A 180 8.47 -11.05 1.21
CA ALA A 180 9.34 -11.15 2.36
C ALA A 180 10.54 -12.07 2.05
N ALA A 181 11.76 -11.54 2.18
CA ALA A 181 12.97 -12.36 2.16
C ALA A 181 13.10 -13.09 3.52
N PRO A 182 13.57 -14.35 3.56
CA PRO A 182 13.62 -15.16 4.78
C PRO A 182 14.40 -14.57 5.96
N GLN A 183 15.23 -13.55 5.72
CA GLN A 183 16.13 -12.98 6.73
C GLN A 183 15.90 -11.48 7.01
N THR A 184 14.99 -10.80 6.29
CA THR A 184 14.97 -9.31 6.30
C THR A 184 13.58 -8.69 6.40
N ALA A 185 12.52 -9.38 5.97
CA ALA A 185 11.18 -8.80 5.97
C ALA A 185 10.16 -9.75 6.59
N ALA A 186 9.44 -9.27 7.61
CA ALA A 186 8.44 -10.06 8.32
C ALA A 186 7.09 -10.21 7.58
N ALA A 187 6.85 -9.39 6.55
CA ALA A 187 5.59 -9.38 5.80
C ALA A 187 5.82 -9.11 4.31
N THR A 188 4.93 -9.66 3.46
CA THR A 188 4.88 -9.30 2.04
C THR A 188 4.30 -7.90 1.92
N VAL A 189 4.92 -7.03 1.13
CA VAL A 189 4.43 -5.67 0.85
C VAL A 189 3.73 -5.67 -0.49
N VAL A 190 2.51 -5.16 -0.53
CA VAL A 190 1.73 -4.93 -1.75
C VAL A 190 1.56 -3.43 -1.92
N ASN A 191 2.31 -2.85 -2.85
CA ASN A 191 2.14 -1.47 -3.25
C ASN A 191 1.09 -1.38 -4.37
N ILE A 192 0.03 -0.65 -4.12
CA ILE A 192 -1.06 -0.42 -5.06
C ILE A 192 -0.75 0.87 -5.80
N ARG A 193 -0.62 0.77 -7.13
CA ARG A 193 -0.44 1.94 -8.00
C ARG A 193 -1.80 2.47 -8.41
N LEU A 194 -2.01 3.76 -8.23
CA LEU A 194 -3.21 4.43 -8.75
C LEU A 194 -3.00 4.94 -10.17
N VAL A 195 -4.10 5.02 -10.92
CA VAL A 195 -4.11 5.71 -12.22
C VAL A 195 -3.78 7.19 -11.97
N PRO A 196 -2.73 7.73 -12.62
CA PRO A 196 -2.40 9.14 -12.52
C PRO A 196 -3.58 10.01 -12.94
N TYR A 197 -3.86 11.05 -12.16
CA TYR A 197 -4.85 12.02 -12.57
C TYR A 197 -4.25 12.91 -13.67
N THR A 198 -4.88 12.96 -14.82
CA THR A 198 -4.55 13.92 -15.87
C THR A 198 -5.73 14.88 -15.98
N SER A 199 -5.57 16.11 -15.48
CA SER A 199 -6.52 17.17 -15.80
C SER A 199 -6.31 17.55 -17.25
N GLN A 200 -7.15 17.06 -18.15
CA GLN A 200 -7.24 17.70 -19.46
C GLN A 200 -7.85 19.09 -19.25
N PRO A 201 -7.14 20.18 -19.60
CA PRO A 201 -7.72 21.50 -19.53
C PRO A 201 -8.93 21.53 -20.47
N THR A 202 -10.08 21.96 -19.97
CA THR A 202 -11.24 22.23 -20.82
C THR A 202 -10.85 23.36 -21.76
N VAL A 203 -10.62 23.04 -23.04
CA VAL A 203 -10.31 24.04 -24.05
C VAL A 203 -11.61 24.70 -24.47
N HIS A 204 -11.76 25.98 -24.12
CA HIS A 204 -12.89 26.78 -24.58
C HIS A 204 -12.54 27.45 -25.91
N PRO A 205 -13.47 27.48 -26.88
CA PRO A 205 -13.23 28.18 -28.13
C PRO A 205 -13.04 29.69 -27.90
N PRO A 206 -12.31 30.38 -28.79
CA PRO A 206 -12.18 31.84 -28.75
C PRO A 206 -13.55 32.53 -28.67
N GLY A 207 -13.67 33.55 -27.83
CA GLY A 207 -14.94 34.26 -27.59
C GLY A 207 -15.81 33.66 -26.46
N THR A 208 -15.39 32.59 -25.81
CA THR A 208 -16.10 32.05 -24.63
C THR A 208 -15.87 32.94 -23.41
N ILE A 209 -16.94 33.57 -22.90
CA ILE A 209 -16.93 34.28 -21.61
C ILE A 209 -17.54 33.36 -20.55
N MET A 210 -16.74 32.98 -19.55
CA MET A 210 -17.24 32.21 -18.40
C MET A 210 -17.60 33.16 -17.25
N ILE A 211 -18.88 33.30 -16.96
CA ILE A 211 -19.35 34.03 -15.78
C ILE A 211 -19.49 33.02 -14.64
N ARG A 212 -18.73 33.22 -13.55
CA ARG A 212 -18.84 32.39 -12.34
C ARG A 212 -19.69 33.13 -11.30
N GLY A 213 -20.87 32.59 -11.02
CA GLY A 213 -21.71 32.94 -9.87
C GLY A 213 -22.61 34.16 -10.03
N LEU A 214 -23.92 33.95 -10.07
CA LEU A 214 -24.88 34.87 -9.48
C LEU A 214 -25.33 34.23 -8.17
N ALA A 215 -24.96 34.83 -7.04
CA ALA A 215 -25.50 34.44 -5.75
C ALA A 215 -27.01 34.71 -5.77
N GLN A 216 -27.82 33.67 -5.84
CA GLN A 216 -29.26 33.80 -5.63
C GLN A 216 -29.48 33.69 -4.11
N HIS A 217 -29.95 34.80 -3.54
CA HIS A 217 -30.34 34.95 -2.14
C HIS A 217 -31.59 34.13 -1.81
#